data_AF-A0A0P1LNF0-F1
#
_entry.id   AF-A0A0P1LNF0-F1
#
_cell.length_a   1.000
_cell.length_b   1.000
_cell.length_c   1.000
_cell.angle_alpha   90.00
_cell.angle_beta   90.00
_cell.angle_gamma   90.00
#
_symmetry.space_group_name_H-M   'P 1'
#
loop_
_entity.id
_entity.type
_entity.pdbx_description
1 polymer ?
#
loop_
_entity_poly.entity_id
_entity_poly.type
_entity_poly.pdbx_seq_one_letter_code
_entity_poly.pdbx_strand_id
1 'polypeptide(L)'
;MNKHELTQEIKRKAIEIGFSKVGIARVEELEQESVKLSNWLERKFHADMNWMGKNFDKRTNPKEILPEAKSIISVALNYFQKIPPAEPHQGRISIYALGQDYHIILKLKLEKLLDFIRQIVPDVKAKIYVDTGPVMEKVWAMRAGLGWIGKHTNLITREFGSWVFLGEIICDLELIYDEPIADFCGKCTRCIDACPTEAIVEPYVLDSNKCISYWTIEYKGDLFPEHIANKFENLIFGCDICQEVCPWNLKFQKETNITEFKAFDHNINPDLFELSKLNEESFKSLYKLSPIKRAKFHGFMRNVKNAIKNLALQKLLNLDFKCAIFDLDGVIADTFKLHRQSWGEICARFGYSLSDEEFKKIIFGRRGEESAKILFNGKITEEEARYIGIEVDRIFRKIAVGNLKTVDGVIEFIRILKENSIKIALATSAPDENVELIFSELNLHGLFDVVVTSKDVKHGKPAPDIFILAGQKLGCKPRECIVFEDSIAGLIAAKNADMLAVGVETTLDKNELMNYADVSIKNFNEVLRNLKLNKKVNNATN
;
A
#
# COMPACT_ATOMS: atom_id res chain seq x y z
N MET A 1 -0.20 -18.26 52.08
CA MET A 1 0.83 -18.36 51.02
C MET A 1 1.80 -17.21 51.23
N ASN A 2 3.10 -17.49 51.30
CA ASN A 2 4.11 -16.43 51.45
C ASN A 2 4.40 -15.75 50.10
N LYS A 3 5.16 -14.64 50.12
CA LYS A 3 5.51 -13.85 48.93
C LYS A 3 6.19 -14.67 47.83
N HIS A 4 7.08 -15.58 48.20
CA HIS A 4 7.81 -16.42 47.24
C HIS A 4 6.88 -17.44 46.57
N GLU A 5 6.09 -18.16 47.36
CA GLU A 5 5.08 -19.12 46.89
C GLU A 5 4.08 -18.45 45.93
N LEU A 6 3.56 -17.27 46.30
CA LEU A 6 2.62 -16.52 45.48
C LEU A 6 3.23 -16.11 44.14
N THR A 7 4.47 -15.62 44.14
CA THR A 7 5.17 -15.25 42.91
C THR A 7 5.33 -16.46 41.99
N GLN A 8 5.74 -17.61 42.53
CA GLN A 8 5.93 -18.83 41.73
C GLN A 8 4.61 -19.36 41.17
N GLU A 9 3.54 -19.34 41.97
CA GLU A 9 2.21 -19.77 41.51
C GLU A 9 1.66 -18.87 40.39
N ILE A 10 1.85 -17.55 40.49
CA ILE A 10 1.47 -16.61 39.42
C ILE A 10 2.23 -16.91 38.14
N LYS A 11 3.56 -17.07 38.22
CA LYS A 11 4.39 -17.37 37.05
C LYS A 11 4.01 -18.70 36.42
N ARG A 12 3.86 -19.75 37.24
CA ARG A 12 3.42 -21.08 36.81
C ARG A 12 2.08 -20.98 36.10
N LYS A 13 1.12 -20.26 36.68
CA LYS A 13 -0.21 -20.08 36.09
C LYS A 13 -0.19 -19.34 34.76
N ALA A 14 0.65 -18.30 34.64
CA ALA A 14 0.79 -17.57 33.37
C ALA A 14 1.25 -18.50 32.24
N ILE A 15 2.22 -19.38 32.52
CA ILE A 15 2.68 -20.39 31.54
C ILE A 15 1.56 -21.41 31.24
N GLU A 16 0.83 -21.89 32.25
CA GLU A 16 -0.32 -22.80 32.03
C GLU A 16 -1.43 -22.19 31.15
N ILE A 17 -1.71 -20.89 31.32
CA ILE A 17 -2.66 -20.15 30.48
C ILE A 17 -2.16 -20.04 29.03
N GLY A 18 -0.87 -20.27 28.81
CA GLY A 18 -0.23 -20.33 27.51
C GLY A 18 0.59 -19.10 27.14
N PHE A 19 0.97 -18.24 28.10
CA PHE A 19 1.97 -17.21 27.84
C PHE A 19 3.34 -17.85 27.57
N SER A 20 4.08 -17.29 26.63
CA SER A 20 5.40 -17.81 26.25
C SER A 20 6.48 -17.44 27.26
N LYS A 21 6.34 -16.26 27.90
CA LYS A 21 7.16 -15.84 29.03
C LYS A 21 6.34 -14.99 30.01
N VAL A 22 6.79 -14.95 31.25
CA VAL A 22 6.28 -14.10 32.32
C VAL A 22 7.46 -13.62 33.17
N GLY A 23 7.41 -12.37 33.58
CA GLY A 23 8.40 -11.74 34.43
C GLY A 23 7.72 -10.70 35.30
N ILE A 24 8.35 -10.34 36.42
CA ILE A 24 7.77 -9.40 37.38
C ILE A 24 8.79 -8.31 37.68
N ALA A 25 8.43 -7.06 37.43
CA ALA A 25 9.23 -5.90 37.78
C ALA A 25 8.66 -5.19 39.01
N ARG A 26 9.54 -4.52 39.76
CA ARG A 26 9.14 -3.56 40.79
C ARG A 26 8.56 -2.31 40.14
N VAL A 27 7.47 -1.79 40.70
CA VAL A 27 6.93 -0.47 40.30
C VAL A 27 7.86 0.63 40.77
N GLU A 28 8.35 1.40 39.80
CA GLU A 28 9.22 2.55 39.99
C GLU A 28 8.90 3.62 38.94
N GLU A 29 9.39 4.83 39.15
CA GLU A 29 9.34 5.87 38.13
C GLU A 29 10.38 5.59 37.03
N LEU A 30 9.98 5.80 35.78
CA LEU A 30 10.81 5.57 34.61
C LEU A 30 11.61 6.83 34.25
N GLU A 31 12.50 7.30 35.13
CA GLU A 31 13.22 8.57 34.96
C GLU A 31 14.04 8.65 33.65
N GLN A 32 14.77 7.59 33.29
CA GLN A 32 15.56 7.61 32.06
C GLN A 32 14.68 7.56 30.81
N GLU A 33 13.59 6.80 30.86
CA GLU A 33 12.66 6.66 29.74
C GLU A 33 11.76 7.89 29.59
N SER A 34 11.49 8.63 30.67
CA SER A 34 10.78 9.91 30.61
C SER A 34 11.59 10.94 29.83
N VAL A 35 12.90 11.04 30.07
CA VAL A 35 13.80 11.90 29.29
C VAL A 35 13.85 11.47 27.82
N LYS A 36 13.97 10.16 27.54
CA LYS A 36 13.95 9.63 26.16
C LYS A 36 12.63 9.96 25.46
N LEU A 37 11.50 9.80 26.14
CA LEU A 37 10.18 10.11 25.61
C LEU A 37 10.03 11.62 25.36
N SER A 38 10.48 12.48 26.28
CA SER A 38 10.45 13.95 26.09
C SER A 38 11.25 14.34 24.86
N ASN A 39 12.50 13.88 24.75
CA ASN A 39 13.36 14.15 23.61
C ASN A 39 12.73 13.69 22.29
N TRP A 40 12.09 12.51 22.29
CA TRP A 40 11.40 11.96 21.11
C TRP A 40 10.17 12.79 20.70
N LEU A 41 9.41 13.29 21.69
CA LEU A 41 8.28 14.18 21.48
C LEU A 41 8.71 15.56 20.96
N GLU A 42 9.76 16.14 21.55
CA GLU A 42 10.35 17.43 21.16
C GLU A 42 10.89 17.40 19.72
N ARG A 43 11.50 16.28 19.32
CA ARG A 43 11.93 16.01 17.94
C ARG A 43 10.77 15.75 16.97
N LYS A 44 9.52 15.72 17.46
CA LYS A 44 8.29 15.42 16.70
C LYS A 44 8.33 14.06 16.00
N PHE A 45 9.08 13.11 16.55
CA PHE A 45 9.20 11.77 15.96
C PHE A 45 7.96 10.90 16.13
N HIS A 46 6.92 11.40 16.79
CA HIS A 46 5.61 10.77 16.93
C HIS A 46 4.67 10.98 15.73
N ALA A 47 5.08 11.76 14.72
CA ALA A 47 4.22 12.15 13.61
C ALA A 47 2.87 12.68 14.12
N ASP A 48 1.75 12.21 13.57
CA ASP A 48 0.41 12.66 13.98
C ASP A 48 -0.14 11.98 15.25
N MET A 49 0.65 11.14 15.92
CA MET A 49 0.24 10.41 17.14
C MET A 49 0.26 11.31 18.39
N ASN A 50 -0.47 12.43 18.36
CA ASN A 50 -0.55 13.43 19.44
C ASN A 50 -0.95 12.85 20.80
N TRP A 51 -1.60 11.68 20.83
CA TRP A 51 -1.94 10.95 22.05
C TRP A 51 -0.71 10.42 22.82
N MET A 52 0.47 10.36 22.19
CA MET A 52 1.73 10.01 22.85
C MET A 52 2.08 10.99 23.97
N GLY A 53 1.81 12.29 23.78
CA GLY A 53 2.07 13.33 24.79
C GLY A 53 0.97 13.51 25.85
N LYS A 54 -0.28 13.14 25.58
CA LYS A 54 -1.44 13.48 26.45
C LYS A 54 -1.44 12.82 27.84
N ASN A 55 -0.75 11.70 28.02
CA ASN A 55 -0.71 10.93 29.27
C ASN A 55 0.74 10.66 29.70
N PHE A 56 1.60 11.66 29.57
CA PHE A 56 3.05 11.52 29.84
C PHE A 56 3.33 10.96 31.23
N ASP A 57 2.71 11.53 32.28
CA ASP A 57 2.93 11.12 33.67
C ASP A 57 2.50 9.66 33.90
N LYS A 58 1.39 9.24 33.31
CA LYS A 58 0.92 7.83 33.40
C LYS A 58 1.86 6.86 32.69
N ARG A 59 2.50 7.27 31.59
CA ARG A 59 3.47 6.43 30.85
C ARG A 59 4.74 6.20 31.64
N THR A 60 5.17 7.23 32.36
CA THR A 60 6.46 7.26 33.06
C THR A 60 6.35 6.83 34.51
N ASN A 61 5.16 6.94 35.12
CA ASN A 61 4.90 6.54 36.49
C ASN A 61 3.62 5.69 36.61
N PRO A 62 3.73 4.36 36.80
CA PRO A 62 2.58 3.48 36.99
C PRO A 62 1.71 3.82 38.20
N LYS A 63 2.20 4.58 39.19
CA LYS A 63 1.39 5.01 40.33
C LYS A 63 0.31 6.02 39.96
N GLU A 64 0.50 6.77 38.87
CA GLU A 64 -0.56 7.61 38.28
C GLU A 64 -1.70 6.80 37.65
N ILE A 65 -1.45 5.51 37.41
CA ILE A 65 -2.46 4.55 36.94
C ILE A 65 -3.11 3.84 38.14
N LEU A 66 -2.31 3.37 39.09
CA LEU A 66 -2.76 2.70 40.31
C LEU A 66 -1.87 3.15 41.49
N PRO A 67 -2.33 4.06 42.37
CA PRO A 67 -1.49 4.67 43.41
C PRO A 67 -0.77 3.67 44.34
N GLU A 68 -1.46 2.57 44.66
CA GLU A 68 -0.95 1.50 45.53
C GLU A 68 -0.01 0.50 44.83
N ALA A 69 0.27 0.68 43.53
CA ALA A 69 1.00 -0.30 42.74
C ALA A 69 2.41 -0.58 43.30
N LYS A 70 2.74 -1.87 43.40
CA LYS A 70 4.04 -2.37 43.88
C LYS A 70 4.73 -3.27 42.85
N SER A 71 3.97 -4.03 42.06
CA SER A 71 4.50 -4.94 41.05
C SER A 71 3.87 -4.70 39.67
N ILE A 72 4.65 -4.98 38.63
CA ILE A 72 4.17 -5.13 37.24
C ILE A 72 4.49 -6.53 36.77
N ILE A 73 3.47 -7.32 36.51
CA ILE A 73 3.59 -8.64 35.90
C ILE A 73 3.55 -8.43 34.39
N SER A 74 4.69 -8.62 33.72
CA SER A 74 4.80 -8.54 32.26
C SER A 74 4.76 -9.94 31.66
N VAL A 75 3.99 -10.10 30.59
CA VAL A 75 3.89 -11.35 29.84
C VAL A 75 4.29 -11.13 28.39
N ALA A 76 4.80 -12.18 27.76
CA ALA A 76 5.08 -12.22 26.33
C ALA A 76 4.38 -13.42 25.68
N LEU A 77 3.81 -13.21 24.50
CA LEU A 77 3.14 -14.26 23.74
C LEU A 77 3.67 -14.31 22.30
N ASN A 78 4.27 -15.44 21.92
CA ASN A 78 4.86 -15.64 20.60
C ASN A 78 3.78 -15.64 19.50
N TYR A 79 4.02 -14.88 18.43
CA TYR A 79 3.14 -14.81 17.25
C TYR A 79 3.82 -15.20 15.95
N PHE A 80 5.11 -15.55 15.98
CA PHE A 80 5.84 -15.88 14.75
C PHE A 80 5.18 -17.04 14.02
N GLN A 81 5.09 -16.90 12.70
CA GLN A 81 4.69 -17.98 11.81
C GLN A 81 5.42 -17.79 10.49
N LYS A 82 5.76 -18.91 9.86
CA LYS A 82 6.47 -18.88 8.59
C LYS A 82 5.46 -18.70 7.45
N ILE A 83 5.73 -17.74 6.58
CA ILE A 83 4.88 -17.40 5.44
C ILE A 83 5.73 -17.54 4.16
N PRO A 84 5.18 -18.06 3.05
CA PRO A 84 5.89 -18.08 1.79
C PRO A 84 6.27 -16.66 1.33
N PRO A 85 7.34 -16.49 0.54
CA PRO A 85 7.66 -15.20 -0.06
C PRO A 85 6.48 -14.72 -0.92
N ALA A 86 6.23 -13.42 -0.91
CA ALA A 86 5.21 -12.80 -1.73
C ALA A 86 5.78 -12.48 -3.13
N GLU A 87 5.00 -12.76 -4.17
CA GLU A 87 5.25 -12.23 -5.50
C GLU A 87 4.99 -10.72 -5.55
N PRO A 88 5.53 -9.97 -6.53
CA PRO A 88 5.35 -8.51 -6.61
C PRO A 88 3.88 -8.05 -6.67
N HIS A 89 3.00 -8.88 -7.23
CA HIS A 89 1.56 -8.60 -7.34
C HIS A 89 0.74 -9.00 -6.10
N GLN A 90 1.40 -9.57 -5.09
CA GLN A 90 0.80 -9.96 -3.83
C GLN A 90 1.15 -8.94 -2.75
N GLY A 91 0.17 -8.53 -1.95
CA GLY A 91 0.36 -7.61 -0.85
C GLY A 91 1.03 -8.28 0.34
N ARG A 92 2.05 -7.63 0.92
CA ARG A 92 2.68 -8.06 2.17
C ARG A 92 1.97 -7.43 3.37
N ILE A 93 1.58 -8.27 4.31
CA ILE A 93 1.00 -7.90 5.60
C ILE A 93 1.97 -8.34 6.69
N SER A 94 2.21 -7.48 7.67
CA SER A 94 3.07 -7.80 8.80
C SER A 94 2.57 -9.03 9.56
N ILE A 95 3.50 -9.90 9.97
CA ILE A 95 3.26 -11.23 10.55
C ILE A 95 2.31 -11.15 11.75
N TYR A 96 2.41 -10.09 12.55
CA TYR A 96 1.57 -9.89 13.73
C TYR A 96 0.08 -9.73 13.39
N ALA A 97 -0.25 -9.30 12.17
CA ALA A 97 -1.60 -8.96 11.74
C ALA A 97 -2.29 -10.06 10.92
N LEU A 98 -1.62 -11.19 10.68
CA LEU A 98 -2.12 -12.26 9.82
C LEU A 98 -3.29 -13.04 10.41
N GLY A 99 -3.33 -13.18 11.74
CA GLY A 99 -4.39 -13.91 12.46
C GLY A 99 -5.37 -13.00 13.20
N GLN A 100 -5.93 -13.51 14.29
CA GLN A 100 -6.84 -12.76 15.15
C GLN A 100 -6.13 -11.64 15.91
N ASP A 101 -6.91 -10.63 16.26
CA ASP A 101 -6.49 -9.41 16.94
C ASP A 101 -5.90 -9.69 18.33
N TYR A 102 -4.59 -9.49 18.47
CA TYR A 102 -3.84 -9.80 19.69
C TYR A 102 -4.37 -9.05 20.93
N HIS A 103 -4.96 -7.87 20.75
CA HIS A 103 -5.58 -7.12 21.85
C HIS A 103 -6.63 -7.96 22.57
N ILE A 104 -7.43 -8.72 21.81
CA ILE A 104 -8.49 -9.57 22.35
C ILE A 104 -7.87 -10.78 23.04
N ILE A 105 -6.93 -11.45 22.37
CA ILE A 105 -6.34 -12.70 22.86
C ILE A 105 -5.51 -12.48 24.12
N LEU A 106 -4.65 -11.45 24.15
CA LEU A 106 -3.85 -11.15 25.33
C LEU A 106 -4.74 -10.70 26.49
N LYS A 107 -5.73 -9.83 26.24
CA LYS A 107 -6.63 -9.36 27.29
C LYS A 107 -7.38 -10.52 27.95
N LEU A 108 -7.96 -11.44 27.17
CA LEU A 108 -8.64 -12.62 27.71
C LEU A 108 -7.71 -13.51 28.55
N LYS A 109 -6.45 -13.68 28.13
CA LYS A 109 -5.48 -14.46 28.90
C LYS A 109 -5.02 -13.73 30.17
N LEU A 110 -4.86 -12.41 30.13
CA LEU A 110 -4.52 -11.58 31.28
C LEU A 110 -5.67 -11.54 32.29
N GLU A 111 -6.92 -11.47 31.84
CA GLU A 111 -8.11 -11.57 32.69
C GLU A 111 -8.15 -12.90 33.43
N LYS A 112 -7.90 -14.03 32.74
CA LYS A 112 -7.78 -15.35 33.38
C LYS A 112 -6.67 -15.41 34.43
N LEU A 113 -5.53 -14.77 34.18
CA LEU A 113 -4.44 -14.71 35.15
C LEU A 113 -4.81 -13.85 36.37
N LEU A 114 -5.44 -12.70 36.15
CA LEU A 114 -5.91 -11.84 37.22
C LEU A 114 -7.01 -12.50 38.06
N ASP A 115 -7.93 -13.23 37.44
CA ASP A 115 -8.97 -13.97 38.15
C ASP A 115 -8.39 -15.08 39.02
N PHE A 116 -7.34 -15.76 38.56
CA PHE A 116 -6.58 -16.70 39.40
C PHE A 116 -5.91 -15.99 40.58
N ILE A 117 -5.28 -14.83 40.36
CA ILE A 117 -4.69 -14.04 41.45
C ILE A 117 -5.76 -13.68 42.49
N ARG A 118 -6.95 -13.25 42.04
CA ARG A 118 -8.10 -12.92 42.91
C ARG A 118 -8.63 -14.11 43.69
N GLN A 119 -8.52 -15.34 43.18
CA GLN A 119 -8.88 -16.53 43.95
C GLN A 119 -7.94 -16.76 45.16
N ILE A 120 -6.69 -16.31 45.06
CA ILE A 120 -5.70 -16.44 46.14
C ILE A 120 -5.70 -15.19 47.04
N VAL A 121 -5.84 -14.01 46.45
CA VAL A 121 -5.85 -12.70 47.11
C VAL A 121 -7.08 -11.91 46.66
N PRO A 122 -8.26 -12.10 47.29
CA PRO A 122 -9.53 -11.52 46.83
C PRO A 122 -9.53 -10.00 46.67
N ASP A 123 -8.85 -9.28 47.57
CA ASP A 123 -8.86 -7.81 47.60
C ASP A 123 -7.78 -7.16 46.72
N VAL A 124 -7.09 -7.93 45.87
CA VAL A 124 -6.03 -7.40 45.00
C VAL A 124 -6.55 -6.29 44.10
N LYS A 125 -5.86 -5.15 44.12
CA LYS A 125 -6.10 -4.06 43.17
C LYS A 125 -5.16 -4.22 41.99
N ALA A 126 -5.71 -4.31 40.79
CA ALA A 126 -4.91 -4.46 39.58
C ALA A 126 -5.56 -3.83 38.34
N LYS A 127 -4.72 -3.49 37.36
CA LYS A 127 -5.12 -3.02 36.03
C LYS A 127 -4.36 -3.75 34.94
N ILE A 128 -5.09 -4.15 33.89
CA ILE A 128 -4.58 -4.86 32.72
C ILE A 128 -4.34 -3.87 31.58
N TYR A 129 -3.23 -4.01 30.88
CA TYR A 129 -2.92 -3.26 29.66
C TYR A 129 -2.40 -4.15 28.53
N VAL A 130 -2.80 -3.79 27.31
CA VAL A 130 -2.35 -4.34 26.02
C VAL A 130 -2.48 -3.23 24.97
N ASP A 131 -1.36 -2.70 24.49
CA ASP A 131 -1.07 -1.66 23.46
C ASP A 131 -1.76 -0.29 23.64
N THR A 132 -3.04 -0.31 23.99
CA THR A 132 -3.96 0.82 23.99
C THR A 132 -3.88 1.72 25.23
N GLY A 133 -2.97 1.40 26.16
CA GLY A 133 -2.79 2.10 27.44
C GLY A 133 -1.63 3.09 27.46
N PRO A 134 -1.59 3.98 28.47
CA PRO A 134 -0.42 4.80 28.73
C PRO A 134 0.62 4.00 29.53
N VAL A 135 1.04 2.82 29.04
CA VAL A 135 2.06 1.97 29.68
C VAL A 135 3.20 1.76 28.70
N MET A 136 4.45 1.87 29.16
CA MET A 136 5.63 1.60 28.35
C MET A 136 5.97 0.09 28.38
N GLU A 137 5.11 -0.71 27.76
CA GLU A 137 5.09 -2.19 27.80
C GLU A 137 6.45 -2.81 27.52
N LYS A 138 7.12 -2.32 26.46
CA LYS A 138 8.48 -2.72 26.08
C LYS A 138 9.50 -2.50 27.21
N VAL A 139 9.42 -1.37 27.91
CA VAL A 139 10.31 -1.03 29.03
C VAL A 139 10.03 -1.94 30.22
N TRP A 140 8.76 -2.13 30.57
CA TRP A 140 8.37 -2.99 31.69
C TRP A 140 8.73 -4.45 31.45
N ALA A 141 8.53 -4.96 30.24
CA ALA A 141 8.97 -6.29 29.85
C ALA A 141 10.50 -6.46 29.95
N MET A 142 11.28 -5.43 29.56
CA MET A 142 12.74 -5.44 29.75
C MET A 142 13.11 -5.45 31.25
N ARG A 143 12.49 -4.58 32.05
CA ARG A 143 12.73 -4.52 33.51
C ARG A 143 12.34 -5.81 34.23
N ALA A 144 11.31 -6.48 33.73
CA ALA A 144 10.84 -7.78 34.20
C ALA A 144 11.68 -8.97 33.70
N GLY A 145 12.81 -8.72 33.03
CA GLY A 145 13.72 -9.77 32.58
C GLY A 145 13.19 -10.60 31.40
N LEU A 146 12.19 -10.13 30.65
CA LEU A 146 11.71 -10.88 29.47
C LEU A 146 12.70 -10.83 28.30
N GLY A 147 13.53 -9.78 28.23
CA GLY A 147 14.44 -9.54 27.12
C GLY A 147 15.15 -8.19 27.23
N TRP A 148 15.67 -7.70 26.11
CA TRP A 148 16.26 -6.36 25.99
C TRP A 148 15.64 -5.62 24.80
N ILE A 149 15.71 -4.29 24.78
CA ILE A 149 15.24 -3.51 23.64
C ILE A 149 16.32 -3.51 22.55
N GLY A 150 15.98 -4.00 21.36
CA GLY A 150 16.89 -3.97 20.22
C GLY A 150 17.04 -2.56 19.63
N LYS A 151 18.07 -2.34 18.80
CA LYS A 151 18.25 -1.07 18.08
C LYS A 151 17.07 -0.68 17.19
N HIS A 152 16.29 -1.66 16.73
CA HIS A 152 15.02 -1.44 16.02
C HIS A 152 13.83 -1.11 16.93
N THR A 153 14.07 -0.89 18.23
CA THR A 153 13.10 -0.47 19.25
C THR A 153 12.06 -1.50 19.71
N ASN A 154 12.13 -2.76 19.27
CA ASN A 154 11.27 -3.83 19.81
C ASN A 154 12.02 -4.63 20.88
N LEU A 155 11.27 -5.21 21.82
CA LEU A 155 11.81 -6.18 22.77
C LEU A 155 12.29 -7.41 22.02
N ILE A 156 13.48 -7.90 22.35
CA ILE A 156 14.05 -9.14 21.86
C ILE A 156 14.18 -10.11 23.04
N THR A 157 13.58 -11.28 22.90
CA THR A 157 13.74 -12.42 23.81
C THR A 157 14.81 -13.37 23.29
N ARG A 158 15.44 -14.14 24.17
CA ARG A 158 16.44 -15.15 23.76
C ARG A 158 15.81 -16.31 23.00
N GLU A 159 14.57 -16.66 23.33
CA GLU A 159 13.92 -17.89 22.89
C GLU A 159 13.01 -17.74 21.67
N PHE A 160 12.53 -16.52 21.40
CA PHE A 160 11.57 -16.23 20.33
C PHE A 160 11.98 -15.02 19.47
N GLY A 161 13.13 -14.39 19.77
CA GLY A 161 13.50 -13.12 19.17
C GLY A 161 12.49 -12.02 19.54
N SER A 162 12.18 -11.11 18.62
CA SER A 162 11.23 -10.02 18.80
C SER A 162 9.80 -10.35 18.40
N TRP A 163 9.51 -11.60 18.01
CA TRP A 163 8.18 -12.04 17.58
C TRP A 163 7.23 -12.32 18.74
N VAL A 164 7.09 -11.37 19.66
CA VAL A 164 6.21 -11.49 20.83
C VAL A 164 5.29 -10.28 20.97
N PHE A 165 4.03 -10.53 21.32
CA PHE A 165 3.14 -9.52 21.86
C PHE A 165 3.40 -9.36 23.36
N LEU A 166 3.15 -8.17 23.88
CA LEU A 166 3.34 -7.82 25.29
C LEU A 166 2.01 -7.46 25.95
N GLY A 167 1.95 -7.68 27.25
CA GLY A 167 0.86 -7.19 28.09
C GLY A 167 1.25 -7.18 29.56
N GLU A 168 0.53 -6.40 30.34
CA GLU A 168 0.91 -6.06 31.71
C GLU A 168 -0.27 -6.18 32.67
N ILE A 169 0.03 -6.63 33.89
CA ILE A 169 -0.82 -6.46 35.06
C ILE A 169 -0.06 -5.58 36.05
N ILE A 170 -0.53 -4.35 36.26
CA ILE A 170 -0.05 -3.46 37.32
C ILE A 170 -0.86 -3.80 38.57
N CYS A 171 -0.23 -4.16 39.69
CA CYS A 171 -0.95 -4.53 40.92
C CYS A 171 -0.30 -4.03 42.21
N ASP A 172 -1.08 -4.02 43.28
CA ASP A 172 -0.69 -3.61 44.64
C ASP A 172 0.01 -4.71 45.46
N LEU A 173 0.17 -5.89 44.88
CA LEU A 173 0.91 -7.00 45.49
C LEU A 173 2.41 -6.73 45.48
N GLU A 174 3.09 -7.02 46.57
CA GLU A 174 4.54 -7.06 46.60
C GLU A 174 5.02 -8.47 46.27
N LEU A 175 5.72 -8.64 45.14
CA LEU A 175 6.17 -9.94 44.63
C LEU A 175 7.69 -10.04 44.58
N ILE A 176 8.23 -11.23 44.30
CA ILE A 176 9.66 -11.40 44.02
C ILE A 176 9.93 -10.94 42.58
N TYR A 177 10.79 -9.95 42.45
CA TYR A 177 11.10 -9.31 41.17
C TYR A 177 12.18 -10.06 40.41
N ASP A 178 12.08 -10.04 39.09
CA ASP A 178 13.10 -10.46 38.15
C ASP A 178 14.03 -9.29 37.82
N GLU A 179 15.21 -9.62 37.28
CA GLU A 179 16.23 -8.63 36.92
C GLU A 179 16.30 -8.43 35.40
N PRO A 180 16.60 -7.20 34.93
CA PRO A 180 16.82 -6.93 33.53
C PRO A 180 17.95 -7.78 32.94
N ILE A 181 17.80 -8.16 31.67
CA ILE A 181 18.82 -8.89 30.94
C ILE A 181 19.70 -7.90 30.16
N ALA A 182 20.99 -8.23 29.99
CA ALA A 182 21.92 -7.45 29.19
C ALA A 182 21.48 -7.29 27.71
N ASP A 183 21.90 -6.17 27.10
CA ASP A 183 21.73 -5.92 25.67
C ASP A 183 22.71 -6.75 24.83
N PHE A 184 22.18 -7.47 23.82
CA PHE A 184 22.97 -8.30 22.90
C PHE A 184 22.99 -7.83 21.44
N CYS A 185 22.65 -6.57 21.15
CA CYS A 185 22.81 -6.00 19.81
C CYS A 185 24.28 -5.73 19.46
N GLY A 186 25.11 -5.32 20.44
CA GLY A 186 26.52 -5.02 20.24
C GLY A 186 26.75 -4.04 19.08
N LYS A 187 27.68 -4.36 18.18
CA LYS A 187 28.02 -3.52 17.00
C LYS A 187 27.08 -3.73 15.79
N CYS A 188 26.09 -4.62 15.87
CA CYS A 188 25.19 -4.91 14.74
C CYS A 188 24.38 -3.67 14.33
N THR A 189 24.21 -3.44 13.03
CA THR A 189 23.41 -2.35 12.43
C THR A 189 22.38 -2.85 11.41
N ARG A 190 22.24 -4.17 11.21
CA ARG A 190 21.42 -4.75 10.13
C ARG A 190 20.02 -4.17 10.00
N CYS A 191 19.33 -3.93 11.12
CA CYS A 191 17.98 -3.35 11.10
C CYS A 191 17.95 -1.88 10.68
N ILE A 192 18.99 -1.11 11.00
CA ILE A 192 19.17 0.29 10.59
C ILE A 192 19.45 0.31 9.09
N ASP A 193 20.42 -0.49 8.65
CA ASP A 193 20.89 -0.53 7.25
C ASP A 193 19.79 -1.03 6.29
N ALA A 194 18.94 -1.96 6.75
CA ALA A 194 17.87 -2.53 5.93
C ALA A 194 16.59 -1.68 5.91
N CYS A 195 16.46 -0.66 6.77
CA CYS A 195 15.23 0.12 6.83
C CYS A 195 15.09 0.99 5.57
N PRO A 196 14.12 0.72 4.66
CA PRO A 196 14.07 1.37 3.35
C PRO A 196 13.85 2.88 3.41
N THR A 197 13.25 3.33 4.52
CA THR A 197 12.91 4.74 4.78
C THR A 197 13.85 5.39 5.79
N GLU A 198 14.87 4.70 6.28
CA GLU A 198 15.81 5.19 7.29
C GLU A 198 15.07 5.70 8.55
N ALA A 199 14.02 4.98 8.94
CA ALA A 199 13.20 5.34 10.09
C ALA A 199 13.91 5.11 11.42
N ILE A 200 14.89 4.21 11.48
CA ILE A 200 15.73 4.05 12.67
C ILE A 200 16.91 5.01 12.51
N VAL A 201 16.71 6.24 12.97
CA VAL A 201 17.65 7.36 12.72
C VAL A 201 18.92 7.27 13.54
N GLU A 202 18.84 6.63 14.71
CA GLU A 202 19.95 6.34 15.61
C GLU A 202 19.66 4.98 16.29
N PRO A 203 20.67 4.24 16.80
CA PRO A 203 20.41 3.08 17.64
C PRO A 203 19.35 3.37 18.70
N TYR A 204 18.31 2.54 18.76
CA TYR A 204 17.20 2.64 19.73
C TYR A 204 16.26 3.85 19.54
N VAL A 205 16.41 4.63 18.47
CA VAL A 205 15.56 5.79 18.17
C VAL A 205 14.87 5.61 16.82
N LEU A 206 13.54 5.56 16.86
CA LEU A 206 12.69 5.45 15.67
C LEU A 206 12.00 6.78 15.39
N ASP A 207 12.11 7.31 14.17
CA ASP A 207 11.27 8.39 13.68
C ASP A 207 10.01 7.82 12.99
N SER A 208 8.84 7.95 13.64
CA SER A 208 7.59 7.45 13.08
C SER A 208 7.18 8.17 11.80
N ASN A 209 7.64 9.41 11.55
CA ASN A 209 7.39 10.12 10.29
C ASN A 209 7.99 9.41 9.08
N LYS A 210 8.91 8.47 9.30
CA LYS A 210 9.54 7.67 8.25
C LYS A 210 9.12 6.20 8.30
N CYS A 211 8.55 5.73 9.40
CA CYS A 211 8.27 4.31 9.60
C CYS A 211 7.09 3.84 8.74
N ILE A 212 7.30 2.85 7.86
CA ILE A 212 6.25 2.27 7.01
C ILE A 212 5.08 1.73 7.86
N SER A 213 5.36 1.18 9.04
CA SER A 213 4.32 0.69 9.96
C SER A 213 3.38 1.82 10.39
N TYR A 214 3.92 3.00 10.74
CA TYR A 214 3.09 4.18 11.03
C TYR A 214 2.26 4.59 9.80
N TRP A 215 2.89 4.71 8.63
CA TRP A 215 2.21 5.15 7.41
C TRP A 215 1.07 4.24 6.98
N THR A 216 1.23 2.93 7.12
CA THR A 216 0.21 1.96 6.68
C THR A 216 -0.93 1.79 7.69
N ILE A 217 -0.74 2.17 8.96
CA ILE A 217 -1.71 1.92 10.04
C ILE A 217 -2.33 3.22 10.57
N GLU A 218 -1.48 4.15 11.00
CA GLU A 218 -1.88 5.31 11.80
C GLU A 218 -2.12 6.56 10.95
N TYR A 219 -1.39 6.74 9.86
CA TYR A 219 -1.59 7.88 8.96
C TYR A 219 -2.99 7.89 8.34
N LYS A 220 -3.69 9.02 8.43
CA LYS A 220 -5.09 9.18 8.00
C LYS A 220 -5.28 10.04 6.75
N GLY A 221 -4.22 10.56 6.14
CA GLY A 221 -4.34 11.32 4.89
C GLY A 221 -4.64 10.44 3.68
N ASP A 222 -5.13 11.05 2.60
CA ASP A 222 -5.69 10.31 1.48
C ASP A 222 -4.63 9.70 0.55
N LEU A 223 -3.49 10.38 0.40
CA LEU A 223 -2.38 9.96 -0.45
C LEU A 223 -1.08 9.96 0.34
N PHE A 224 -0.17 9.06 -0.02
CA PHE A 224 1.19 9.08 0.52
C PHE A 224 2.05 10.13 -0.19
N PRO A 225 2.91 10.86 0.54
CA PRO A 225 3.93 11.70 -0.09
C PRO A 225 4.83 10.89 -1.03
N GLU A 226 5.15 11.43 -2.20
CA GLU A 226 5.91 10.68 -3.22
C GLU A 226 7.28 10.19 -2.74
N HIS A 227 7.95 10.97 -1.89
CA HIS A 227 9.28 10.63 -1.36
C HIS A 227 9.30 9.37 -0.47
N ILE A 228 8.14 8.93 0.05
CA ILE A 228 8.02 7.75 0.90
C ILE A 228 7.23 6.63 0.21
N ALA A 229 6.22 6.99 -0.59
CA ALA A 229 5.27 6.08 -1.24
C ALA A 229 5.94 4.91 -1.98
N ASN A 230 6.98 5.22 -2.75
CA ASN A 230 7.68 4.24 -3.59
C ASN A 230 8.57 3.28 -2.78
N LYS A 231 8.89 3.60 -1.52
CA LYS A 231 9.74 2.80 -0.63
C LYS A 231 8.99 1.66 0.07
N PHE A 232 7.67 1.58 -0.13
CA PHE A 232 6.83 0.57 0.53
C PHE A 232 6.83 -0.75 -0.23
N GLU A 233 7.24 -0.74 -1.51
CA GLU A 233 7.09 -1.87 -2.42
C GLU A 233 5.63 -2.36 -2.38
N ASN A 234 5.40 -3.62 -2.02
CA ASN A 234 4.10 -4.25 -1.86
C ASN A 234 3.61 -4.36 -0.40
N LEU A 235 4.20 -3.63 0.56
CA LEU A 235 3.73 -3.58 1.96
C LEU A 235 2.40 -2.83 2.06
N ILE A 236 1.33 -3.55 2.43
CA ILE A 236 -0.03 -3.00 2.53
C ILE A 236 -0.53 -2.85 3.97
N PHE A 237 0.11 -3.46 4.96
CA PHE A 237 -0.22 -3.27 6.39
C PHE A 237 0.95 -3.64 7.31
N GLY A 238 1.46 -2.67 8.08
CA GLY A 238 2.63 -2.88 8.94
C GLY A 238 3.94 -3.03 8.15
N CYS A 239 5.04 -3.25 8.87
CA CYS A 239 6.35 -3.53 8.26
C CYS A 239 7.22 -4.34 9.22
N ASP A 240 7.80 -5.43 8.72
CA ASP A 240 8.62 -6.34 9.50
C ASP A 240 10.10 -6.35 9.13
N ILE A 241 10.52 -5.56 8.15
CA ILE A 241 11.88 -5.61 7.58
C ILE A 241 12.97 -5.53 8.68
N CYS A 242 12.82 -4.61 9.64
CA CYS A 242 13.78 -4.45 10.73
C CYS A 242 13.85 -5.66 11.68
N GLN A 243 12.77 -6.44 11.77
CA GLN A 243 12.68 -7.68 12.52
C GLN A 243 13.21 -8.86 11.68
N GLU A 244 12.81 -8.96 10.41
CA GLU A 244 13.20 -10.03 9.47
C GLU A 244 14.72 -10.13 9.32
N VAL A 245 15.43 -9.00 9.30
CA VAL A 245 16.90 -8.98 9.19
C VAL A 245 17.63 -9.17 10.53
N CYS A 246 16.92 -9.16 11.66
CA CYS A 246 17.55 -9.25 12.98
C CYS A 246 18.14 -10.65 13.20
N PRO A 247 19.45 -10.78 13.55
CA PRO A 247 20.07 -12.09 13.77
C PRO A 247 19.38 -12.94 14.83
N TRP A 248 18.76 -12.28 15.84
CA TRP A 248 18.03 -12.97 16.90
C TRP A 248 16.73 -13.60 16.39
N ASN A 249 16.05 -12.97 15.44
CA ASN A 249 14.89 -13.57 14.78
C ASN A 249 15.31 -14.70 13.84
N LEU A 250 16.32 -14.46 13.00
CA LEU A 250 16.81 -15.48 12.06
C LEU A 250 17.29 -16.76 12.75
N LYS A 251 17.91 -16.65 13.93
CA LYS A 251 18.48 -17.80 14.65
C LYS A 251 17.52 -18.45 15.64
N PHE A 252 16.63 -17.68 16.29
CA PHE A 252 15.85 -18.16 17.43
C PHE A 252 14.33 -18.09 17.23
N GLN A 253 13.83 -17.70 16.05
CA GLN A 253 12.39 -17.76 15.78
C GLN A 253 11.84 -19.19 15.95
N LYS A 254 10.65 -19.28 16.54
CA LYS A 254 9.90 -20.53 16.71
C LYS A 254 8.46 -20.27 16.31
N GLU A 255 7.86 -21.20 15.57
CA GLU A 255 6.44 -21.03 15.21
C GLU A 255 5.54 -20.97 16.45
N THR A 256 4.52 -20.13 16.36
CA THR A 256 3.50 -20.00 17.38
C THR A 256 2.65 -21.26 17.45
N ASN A 257 2.35 -21.67 18.68
CA ASN A 257 1.38 -22.70 19.01
C ASN A 257 0.00 -22.10 19.38
N ILE A 258 -0.17 -20.78 19.25
CA ILE A 258 -1.43 -20.09 19.53
C ILE A 258 -2.31 -20.15 18.29
N THR A 259 -3.39 -20.94 18.36
CA THR A 259 -4.30 -21.20 17.25
C THR A 259 -4.91 -19.93 16.69
N GLU A 260 -5.27 -18.98 17.56
CA GLU A 260 -5.90 -17.71 17.17
C GLU A 260 -4.96 -16.82 16.35
N PHE A 261 -3.64 -17.01 16.45
CA PHE A 261 -2.66 -16.26 15.67
C PHE A 261 -2.32 -16.89 14.33
N LYS A 262 -2.81 -18.11 14.04
CA LYS A 262 -2.62 -18.70 12.72
C LYS A 262 -3.22 -17.79 11.65
N ALA A 263 -2.43 -17.57 10.59
CA ALA A 263 -2.80 -16.68 9.51
C ALA A 263 -4.13 -17.10 8.89
N PHE A 264 -5.00 -16.12 8.63
CA PHE A 264 -6.13 -16.34 7.73
C PHE A 264 -5.61 -16.47 6.30
N ASP A 265 -6.16 -17.42 5.52
CA ASP A 265 -5.70 -17.65 4.14
C ASP A 265 -5.74 -16.37 3.28
N HIS A 266 -6.76 -15.53 3.47
CA HIS A 266 -6.92 -14.25 2.77
C HIS A 266 -5.93 -13.16 3.23
N ASN A 267 -5.13 -13.39 4.27
CA ASN A 267 -4.05 -12.51 4.72
C ASN A 267 -2.67 -12.96 4.23
N ILE A 268 -2.55 -14.20 3.72
CA ILE A 268 -1.29 -14.74 3.21
C ILE A 268 -1.12 -14.29 1.77
N ASN A 269 -0.24 -13.31 1.56
CA ASN A 269 0.13 -12.79 0.24
C ASN A 269 -1.10 -12.56 -0.68
N PRO A 270 -2.13 -11.83 -0.23
CA PRO A 270 -3.34 -11.60 -1.01
C PRO A 270 -3.03 -10.87 -2.32
N ASP A 271 -3.76 -11.22 -3.37
CA ASP A 271 -3.63 -10.57 -4.68
C ASP A 271 -4.07 -9.11 -4.63
N LEU A 272 -3.19 -8.18 -5.04
CA LEU A 272 -3.46 -6.75 -4.95
C LEU A 272 -4.64 -6.31 -5.83
N PHE A 273 -4.84 -6.93 -6.99
CA PHE A 273 -5.92 -6.58 -7.91
C PHE A 273 -7.27 -7.06 -7.40
N GLU A 274 -7.33 -8.25 -6.80
CA GLU A 274 -8.53 -8.71 -6.10
C GLU A 274 -8.85 -7.84 -4.88
N LEU A 275 -7.84 -7.46 -4.09
CA LEU A 275 -8.04 -6.51 -2.99
C LEU A 275 -8.55 -5.14 -3.47
N SER A 276 -8.11 -4.67 -4.65
CA SER A 276 -8.53 -3.39 -5.20
C SER A 276 -10.04 -3.31 -5.50
N LYS A 277 -10.71 -4.46 -5.60
CA LYS A 277 -12.16 -4.60 -5.86
C LYS A 277 -12.99 -4.63 -4.57
N LEU A 278 -12.36 -4.63 -3.39
CA LEU A 278 -13.08 -4.63 -2.12
C LEU A 278 -13.91 -3.35 -1.94
N ASN A 279 -15.15 -3.53 -1.50
CA ASN A 279 -15.97 -2.45 -0.95
C ASN A 279 -15.91 -2.43 0.58
N GLU A 280 -16.45 -1.37 1.19
CA GLU A 280 -16.36 -1.15 2.64
C GLU A 280 -17.04 -2.25 3.46
N GLU A 281 -18.18 -2.77 2.99
CA GLU A 281 -18.91 -3.85 3.67
C GLU A 281 -18.09 -5.16 3.67
N SER A 282 -17.56 -5.53 2.50
CA SER A 282 -16.73 -6.71 2.32
C SER A 282 -15.45 -6.61 3.16
N PHE A 283 -14.83 -5.43 3.21
CA PHE A 283 -13.67 -5.16 4.08
C PHE A 283 -14.00 -5.37 5.56
N LYS A 284 -15.11 -4.78 6.04
CA LYS A 284 -15.53 -4.92 7.45
C LYS A 284 -15.80 -6.38 7.82
N SER A 285 -16.41 -7.13 6.92
CA SER A 285 -16.67 -8.56 7.11
C SER A 285 -15.37 -9.36 7.15
N LEU A 286 -14.51 -9.19 6.14
CA LEU A 286 -13.26 -9.93 5.97
C LEU A 286 -12.29 -9.72 7.13
N TYR A 287 -12.10 -8.47 7.57
CA TYR A 287 -11.10 -8.11 8.58
C TYR A 287 -11.67 -7.91 10.00
N LYS A 288 -12.92 -8.33 10.27
CA LYS A 288 -13.61 -8.14 11.56
C LYS A 288 -12.76 -8.56 12.77
N LEU A 289 -12.09 -9.69 12.65
CA LEU A 289 -11.30 -10.30 13.73
C LEU A 289 -9.80 -9.97 13.62
N SER A 290 -9.36 -9.25 12.60
CA SER A 290 -7.94 -8.96 12.37
C SER A 290 -7.54 -7.56 12.89
N PRO A 291 -6.28 -7.34 13.30
CA PRO A 291 -5.74 -6.00 13.55
C PRO A 291 -5.86 -5.06 12.34
N ILE A 292 -5.97 -5.59 11.12
CA ILE A 292 -6.05 -4.81 9.87
C ILE A 292 -7.17 -3.77 9.89
N LYS A 293 -8.26 -4.04 10.62
CA LYS A 293 -9.37 -3.09 10.80
C LYS A 293 -8.94 -1.71 11.33
N ARG A 294 -7.79 -1.60 12.02
CA ARG A 294 -7.23 -0.32 12.51
C ARG A 294 -6.89 0.67 11.39
N ALA A 295 -6.49 0.18 10.22
CA ALA A 295 -6.26 1.04 9.05
C ALA A 295 -7.56 1.67 8.52
N LYS A 296 -8.72 1.06 8.83
CA LYS A 296 -10.02 1.32 8.22
C LYS A 296 -10.01 1.04 6.71
N PHE A 297 -11.19 0.96 6.11
CA PHE A 297 -11.33 0.68 4.68
C PHE A 297 -10.52 1.68 3.82
N HIS A 298 -10.70 2.98 4.06
CA HIS A 298 -10.02 4.02 3.29
C HIS A 298 -8.49 3.92 3.35
N GLY A 299 -7.92 3.76 4.56
CA GLY A 299 -6.48 3.62 4.75
C GLY A 299 -5.94 2.34 4.12
N PHE A 300 -6.65 1.23 4.25
CA PHE A 300 -6.25 -0.03 3.62
C PHE A 300 -6.26 0.06 2.09
N MET A 301 -7.32 0.62 1.49
CA MET A 301 -7.41 0.78 0.04
C MET A 301 -6.35 1.75 -0.50
N ARG A 302 -6.00 2.80 0.25
CA ARG A 302 -4.85 3.66 -0.08
C ARG A 302 -3.55 2.86 -0.14
N ASN A 303 -3.32 1.98 0.84
CA ASN A 303 -2.12 1.14 0.85
C ASN A 303 -2.08 0.16 -0.34
N VAL A 304 -3.21 -0.48 -0.65
CA VAL A 304 -3.34 -1.38 -1.81
C VAL A 304 -3.07 -0.63 -3.12
N LYS A 305 -3.68 0.54 -3.32
CA LYS A 305 -3.43 1.38 -4.50
C LYS A 305 -1.96 1.78 -4.63
N ASN A 306 -1.32 2.14 -3.51
CA ASN A 306 0.11 2.45 -3.50
C ASN A 306 0.98 1.25 -3.91
N ALA A 307 0.65 0.04 -3.44
CA ALA A 307 1.37 -1.17 -3.82
C ALA A 307 1.20 -1.48 -5.33
N ILE A 308 -0.01 -1.30 -5.89
CA ILE A 308 -0.24 -1.46 -7.34
C ILE A 308 0.54 -0.41 -8.15
N LYS A 309 0.54 0.85 -7.71
CA LYS A 309 1.37 1.91 -8.31
C LYS A 309 2.85 1.51 -8.32
N ASN A 310 3.37 1.02 -7.19
CA ASN A 310 4.77 0.60 -7.08
C ASN A 310 5.08 -0.57 -8.00
N LEU A 311 4.18 -1.56 -8.10
CA LEU A 311 4.27 -2.67 -9.04
C LEU A 311 4.32 -2.17 -10.50
N ALA A 312 3.41 -1.26 -10.86
CA ALA A 312 3.35 -0.70 -12.21
C ALA A 312 4.63 0.06 -12.57
N LEU A 313 5.15 0.88 -11.64
CA LEU A 313 6.40 1.59 -11.82
C LEU A 313 7.58 0.62 -11.97
N GLN A 314 7.66 -0.41 -11.12
CA GLN A 314 8.70 -1.44 -11.20
C GLN A 314 8.65 -2.17 -12.55
N LYS A 315 7.47 -2.62 -12.98
CA LYS A 315 7.28 -3.29 -14.27
C LYS A 315 7.68 -2.38 -15.44
N LEU A 316 7.28 -1.11 -15.40
CA LEU A 316 7.63 -0.14 -16.43
C LEU A 316 9.15 0.09 -16.51
N LEU A 317 9.82 0.29 -15.38
CA LEU A 317 11.25 0.60 -15.33
C LEU A 317 12.17 -0.60 -15.57
N ASN A 318 11.67 -1.81 -15.32
CA ASN A 318 12.40 -3.06 -15.58
C ASN A 318 11.99 -3.71 -16.90
N LEU A 319 11.01 -3.16 -17.61
CA LEU A 319 10.39 -3.78 -18.80
C LEU A 319 9.88 -5.20 -18.52
N ASP A 320 9.36 -5.44 -17.32
CA ASP A 320 8.86 -6.74 -16.86
C ASP A 320 7.37 -6.93 -17.18
N PHE A 321 7.09 -7.01 -18.48
CA PHE A 321 5.78 -7.30 -19.05
C PHE A 321 5.95 -7.84 -20.48
N LYS A 322 4.93 -8.53 -21.00
CA LYS A 322 5.02 -9.19 -22.32
C LYS A 322 4.38 -8.38 -23.43
N CYS A 323 3.40 -7.55 -23.07
CA CYS A 323 2.60 -6.81 -24.03
C CYS A 323 2.44 -5.34 -23.62
N ALA A 324 2.60 -4.44 -24.58
CA ALA A 324 2.26 -3.03 -24.44
C ALA A 324 1.14 -2.66 -25.40
N ILE A 325 0.09 -2.04 -24.88
CA ILE A 325 -1.06 -1.62 -25.66
C ILE A 325 -1.15 -0.10 -25.58
N PHE A 326 -1.13 0.57 -26.73
CA PHE A 326 -1.16 2.02 -26.82
C PHE A 326 -2.52 2.46 -27.34
N ASP A 327 -3.14 3.45 -26.71
CA ASP A 327 -4.13 4.25 -27.41
C ASP A 327 -3.49 5.06 -28.55
N LEU A 328 -4.28 5.60 -29.48
CA LEU A 328 -3.78 6.40 -30.59
C LEU A 328 -3.73 7.89 -30.25
N ASP A 329 -4.88 8.46 -29.91
CA ASP A 329 -5.11 9.89 -29.82
C ASP A 329 -4.63 10.39 -28.47
N GLY A 330 -3.69 11.34 -28.45
CA GLY A 330 -3.05 11.82 -27.24
C GLY A 330 -1.99 10.89 -26.65
N VAL A 331 -1.83 9.66 -27.15
CA VAL A 331 -0.76 8.74 -26.71
C VAL A 331 0.31 8.51 -27.79
N ILE A 332 -0.09 8.15 -29.01
CA ILE A 332 0.85 8.02 -30.14
C ILE A 332 0.92 9.33 -30.93
N ALA A 333 -0.24 9.91 -31.23
CA ALA A 333 -0.38 11.15 -32.00
C ALA A 333 -0.92 12.27 -31.11
N ASP A 334 -0.29 13.45 -31.14
CA ASP A 334 -0.74 14.64 -30.41
C ASP A 334 -1.92 15.29 -31.16
N THR A 335 -3.13 14.77 -30.92
CA THR A 335 -4.35 15.12 -31.66
C THR A 335 -5.38 15.88 -30.82
N PHE A 336 -5.11 16.15 -29.53
CA PHE A 336 -6.07 16.79 -28.62
C PHE A 336 -6.66 18.08 -29.19
N LYS A 337 -5.79 19.00 -29.65
CA LYS A 337 -6.21 20.30 -30.21
C LYS A 337 -7.01 20.16 -31.50
N LEU A 338 -6.66 19.18 -32.33
CA LEU A 338 -7.31 18.95 -33.64
C LEU A 338 -8.73 18.41 -33.43
N HIS A 339 -8.90 17.44 -32.54
CA HIS A 339 -10.22 16.94 -32.14
C HIS A 339 -11.04 18.01 -31.42
N ARG A 340 -10.40 18.82 -30.56
CA ARG A 340 -11.10 19.91 -29.88
C ARG A 340 -11.67 20.93 -30.86
N GLN A 341 -10.93 21.21 -31.94
CA GLN A 341 -11.38 22.08 -33.01
C GLN A 341 -12.52 21.47 -33.83
N SER A 342 -12.41 20.20 -34.24
CA SER A 342 -13.46 19.53 -35.02
C SER A 342 -14.78 19.44 -34.25
N TRP A 343 -14.71 19.13 -32.96
CA TRP A 343 -15.88 19.14 -32.06
C TRP A 343 -16.41 20.55 -31.79
N GLY A 344 -15.54 21.54 -31.66
CA GLY A 344 -15.96 22.94 -31.52
C GLY A 344 -16.78 23.41 -32.74
N GLU A 345 -16.34 23.04 -33.94
CA GLU A 345 -17.05 23.37 -35.18
C GLU A 345 -18.43 22.70 -35.25
N ILE A 346 -18.53 21.39 -34.98
CA ILE A 346 -19.83 20.71 -35.03
C ILE A 346 -20.78 21.27 -33.95
N CYS A 347 -20.31 21.46 -32.71
CA CYS A 347 -21.14 21.94 -31.62
C CYS A 347 -21.70 23.34 -31.91
N ALA A 348 -20.89 24.22 -32.51
CA ALA A 348 -21.33 25.54 -32.92
C ALA A 348 -22.47 25.49 -33.95
N ARG A 349 -22.47 24.52 -34.87
CA ARG A 349 -23.59 24.32 -35.84
C ARG A 349 -24.91 23.96 -35.15
N PHE A 350 -24.85 23.33 -33.99
CA PHE A 350 -25.99 23.00 -33.14
C PHE A 350 -26.26 24.06 -32.05
N GLY A 351 -25.63 25.24 -32.14
CA GLY A 351 -25.80 26.31 -31.14
C GLY A 351 -25.24 25.96 -29.76
N TYR A 352 -24.35 24.97 -29.67
CA TYR A 352 -23.73 24.52 -28.42
C TYR A 352 -22.31 25.04 -28.29
N SER A 353 -22.00 25.69 -27.16
CA SER A 353 -20.65 26.11 -26.84
C SER A 353 -19.97 25.04 -25.99
N LEU A 354 -19.15 24.19 -26.62
CA LEU A 354 -18.40 23.15 -25.94
C LEU A 354 -17.27 23.75 -25.09
N SER A 355 -17.19 23.40 -23.81
CA SER A 355 -16.07 23.73 -22.94
C SER A 355 -14.95 22.67 -22.99
N ASP A 356 -13.74 23.03 -22.56
CA ASP A 356 -12.61 22.09 -22.52
C ASP A 356 -12.81 20.99 -21.48
N GLU A 357 -13.47 21.30 -20.37
CA GLU A 357 -13.84 20.33 -19.33
C GLU A 357 -14.81 19.27 -19.87
N GLU A 358 -15.86 19.69 -20.57
CA GLU A 358 -16.78 18.76 -21.23
C GLU A 358 -16.06 17.94 -22.29
N PHE A 359 -15.19 18.56 -23.08
CA PHE A 359 -14.43 17.84 -24.09
C PHE A 359 -13.56 16.73 -23.48
N LYS A 360 -12.78 17.05 -22.46
CA LYS A 360 -11.93 16.09 -21.75
C LYS A 360 -12.73 14.96 -21.09
N LYS A 361 -13.84 15.29 -20.43
CA LYS A 361 -14.61 14.32 -19.62
C LYS A 361 -15.63 13.51 -20.41
N ILE A 362 -16.20 14.09 -21.46
CA ILE A 362 -17.33 13.52 -22.21
C ILE A 362 -16.87 12.98 -23.57
N ILE A 363 -16.00 13.70 -24.28
CA ILE A 363 -15.72 13.41 -25.68
C ILE A 363 -14.43 12.62 -25.87
N PHE A 364 -13.32 13.09 -25.29
CA PHE A 364 -11.99 12.56 -25.58
C PHE A 364 -11.83 11.12 -25.07
N GLY A 365 -11.27 10.24 -25.92
CA GLY A 365 -11.13 8.81 -25.63
C GLY A 365 -12.40 7.96 -25.84
N ARG A 366 -13.49 8.53 -26.37
CA ARG A 366 -14.74 7.82 -26.72
C ARG A 366 -15.04 7.91 -28.22
N ARG A 367 -15.96 7.06 -28.69
CA ARG A 367 -16.45 7.11 -30.07
C ARG A 367 -17.32 8.35 -30.28
N GLY A 368 -17.28 8.92 -31.49
CA GLY A 368 -17.98 10.15 -31.80
C GLY A 368 -19.49 10.10 -31.54
N GLU A 369 -20.16 9.03 -31.97
CA GLU A 369 -21.60 8.83 -31.75
C GLU A 369 -21.96 8.74 -30.25
N GLU A 370 -21.17 7.99 -29.48
CA GLU A 370 -21.40 7.81 -28.03
C GLU A 370 -21.21 9.14 -27.29
N SER A 371 -20.16 9.88 -27.64
CA SER A 371 -19.88 11.22 -27.11
C SER A 371 -21.01 12.21 -27.41
N ALA A 372 -21.55 12.19 -28.63
CA ALA A 372 -22.68 13.04 -29.02
C ALA A 372 -23.93 12.73 -28.20
N LYS A 373 -24.26 11.45 -28.00
CA LYS A 373 -25.41 11.02 -27.18
C LYS A 373 -25.32 11.55 -25.75
N ILE A 374 -24.12 11.48 -25.15
CA ILE A 374 -23.89 11.95 -23.78
C ILE A 374 -23.93 13.48 -23.71
N LEU A 375 -23.22 14.17 -24.61
CA LEU A 375 -23.11 15.63 -24.60
C LEU A 375 -24.46 16.31 -24.74
N PHE A 376 -25.29 15.83 -25.68
CA PHE A 376 -26.59 16.42 -25.96
C PHE A 376 -27.72 15.82 -25.10
N ASN A 377 -27.46 14.76 -24.32
CA ASN A 377 -28.35 14.19 -23.29
C ASN A 377 -29.83 14.11 -23.70
N GLY A 378 -30.14 13.40 -24.80
CA GLY A 378 -31.51 13.20 -25.29
C GLY A 378 -32.11 14.36 -26.08
N LYS A 379 -31.35 15.44 -26.33
CA LYS A 379 -31.78 16.56 -27.20
C LYS A 379 -31.60 16.28 -28.70
N ILE A 380 -30.99 15.16 -29.05
CA ILE A 380 -30.78 14.71 -30.42
C ILE A 380 -31.26 13.27 -30.57
N THR A 381 -31.66 12.92 -31.79
CA THR A 381 -32.00 11.55 -32.20
C THR A 381 -30.75 10.68 -32.36
N GLU A 382 -30.94 9.35 -32.44
CA GLU A 382 -29.83 8.44 -32.72
C GLU A 382 -29.19 8.68 -34.09
N GLU A 383 -30.00 9.10 -35.09
CA GLU A 383 -29.52 9.42 -36.42
C GLU A 383 -28.67 10.69 -36.42
N GLU A 384 -29.08 11.72 -35.70
CA GLU A 384 -28.29 12.95 -35.51
C GLU A 384 -26.99 12.66 -34.76
N ALA A 385 -27.00 11.81 -33.72
CA ALA A 385 -25.77 11.42 -33.02
C ALA A 385 -24.79 10.69 -33.96
N ARG A 386 -25.29 9.79 -34.81
CA ARG A 386 -24.49 9.10 -35.82
C ARG A 386 -23.93 10.07 -36.85
N TYR A 387 -24.76 11.01 -37.33
CA TYR A 387 -24.34 12.07 -38.24
C TYR A 387 -23.22 12.94 -37.63
N ILE A 388 -23.37 13.38 -36.38
CA ILE A 388 -22.36 14.17 -35.67
C ILE A 388 -21.03 13.41 -35.60
N GLY A 389 -21.05 12.12 -35.24
CA GLY A 389 -19.84 11.30 -35.19
C GLY A 389 -19.10 11.26 -36.53
N ILE A 390 -19.83 10.94 -37.62
CA ILE A 390 -19.25 10.87 -38.97
C ILE A 390 -18.70 12.24 -39.42
N GLU A 391 -19.44 13.32 -39.17
CA GLU A 391 -19.10 14.66 -39.62
C GLU A 391 -17.91 15.24 -38.83
N VAL A 392 -17.83 14.99 -37.52
CA VAL A 392 -16.65 15.33 -36.70
C VAL A 392 -15.40 14.68 -37.23
N ASP A 393 -15.45 13.38 -37.54
CA ASP A 393 -14.30 12.67 -38.07
C ASP A 393 -13.90 13.20 -39.45
N ARG A 394 -14.88 13.60 -40.28
CA ARG A 394 -14.62 14.25 -41.57
C ARG A 394 -13.93 15.60 -41.40
N ILE A 395 -14.38 16.42 -40.45
CA ILE A 395 -13.78 17.72 -40.15
C ILE A 395 -12.37 17.51 -39.58
N PHE A 396 -12.20 16.59 -38.65
CA PHE A 396 -10.91 16.20 -38.08
C PHE A 396 -9.91 15.84 -39.18
N ARG A 397 -10.26 14.93 -40.10
CA ARG A 397 -9.36 14.53 -41.19
C ARG A 397 -8.89 15.71 -42.04
N LYS A 398 -9.77 16.70 -42.30
CA LYS A 398 -9.38 17.90 -43.06
C LYS A 398 -8.40 18.79 -42.30
N ILE A 399 -8.59 18.93 -40.99
CA ILE A 399 -7.74 19.76 -40.14
C ILE A 399 -6.39 19.06 -39.89
N ALA A 400 -6.41 17.74 -39.71
CA ALA A 400 -5.25 16.94 -39.35
C ALA A 400 -4.17 16.90 -40.44
N VAL A 401 -4.56 16.88 -41.71
CA VAL A 401 -3.61 16.83 -42.85
C VAL A 401 -2.59 17.97 -42.77
N GLY A 402 -1.32 17.59 -42.65
CA GLY A 402 -0.17 18.50 -42.57
C GLY A 402 0.10 19.06 -41.17
N ASN A 403 -0.69 18.69 -40.17
CA ASN A 403 -0.63 19.21 -38.80
C ASN A 403 -0.38 18.13 -37.74
N LEU A 404 -0.25 16.85 -38.12
CA LEU A 404 -0.05 15.77 -37.18
C LEU A 404 1.38 15.73 -36.64
N LYS A 405 1.50 15.37 -35.35
CA LYS A 405 2.78 15.13 -34.67
C LYS A 405 2.66 13.91 -33.77
N THR A 406 3.77 13.21 -33.57
CA THR A 406 3.85 12.15 -32.55
C THR A 406 4.02 12.75 -31.16
N VAL A 407 3.50 12.06 -30.14
CA VAL A 407 3.84 12.37 -28.75
C VAL A 407 5.34 12.16 -28.49
N ASP A 408 5.93 13.08 -27.74
CA ASP A 408 7.36 13.11 -27.46
C ASP A 408 7.92 11.78 -26.93
N GLY A 409 8.86 11.20 -27.71
CA GLY A 409 9.61 10.00 -27.35
C GLY A 409 8.90 8.67 -27.64
N VAL A 410 7.64 8.68 -28.09
CA VAL A 410 6.83 7.46 -28.19
C VAL A 410 7.40 6.44 -29.18
N ILE A 411 7.92 6.92 -30.31
CA ILE A 411 8.51 6.05 -31.36
C ILE A 411 9.81 5.40 -30.86
N GLU A 412 10.67 6.15 -30.16
CA GLU A 412 11.89 5.59 -29.57
C GLU A 412 11.54 4.56 -28.49
N PHE A 413 10.56 4.86 -27.64
CA PHE A 413 10.11 3.93 -26.61
C PHE A 413 9.56 2.62 -27.21
N ILE A 414 8.69 2.69 -28.23
CA ILE A 414 8.17 1.51 -28.92
C ILE A 414 9.31 0.66 -29.52
N ARG A 415 10.35 1.28 -30.10
CA ARG A 415 11.51 0.54 -30.61
C ARG A 415 12.24 -0.21 -29.50
N ILE A 416 12.46 0.43 -28.36
CA ILE A 416 13.05 -0.22 -27.18
C ILE A 416 12.19 -1.40 -26.72
N LEU A 417 10.87 -1.26 -26.70
CA LEU A 417 9.98 -2.38 -26.36
C LEU A 417 10.17 -3.56 -27.32
N LYS A 418 10.21 -3.32 -28.64
CA LYS A 418 10.47 -4.37 -29.64
C LYS A 418 11.83 -5.03 -29.48
N GLU A 419 12.88 -4.26 -29.20
CA GLU A 419 14.22 -4.79 -28.91
C GLU A 419 14.25 -5.72 -27.70
N ASN A 420 13.33 -5.53 -26.75
CA ASN A 420 13.15 -6.38 -25.58
C ASN A 420 12.08 -7.48 -25.79
N SER A 421 11.72 -7.77 -27.05
CA SER A 421 10.73 -8.82 -27.41
C SER A 421 9.34 -8.60 -26.81
N ILE A 422 8.99 -7.35 -26.50
CA ILE A 422 7.65 -6.99 -26.01
C ILE A 422 6.75 -6.80 -27.23
N LYS A 423 5.59 -7.46 -27.23
CA LYS A 423 4.61 -7.36 -28.30
C LYS A 423 3.78 -6.09 -28.15
N ILE A 424 3.42 -5.46 -29.25
CA ILE A 424 2.87 -4.10 -29.26
C ILE A 424 1.56 -4.06 -30.04
N ALA A 425 0.50 -3.56 -29.39
CA ALA A 425 -0.78 -3.29 -30.05
C ALA A 425 -1.15 -1.81 -30.02
N LEU A 426 -1.87 -1.38 -31.06
CA LEU A 426 -2.69 -0.18 -31.02
C LEU A 426 -4.14 -0.57 -30.68
N ALA A 427 -4.77 0.15 -29.76
CA ALA A 427 -6.18 -0.03 -29.39
C ALA A 427 -6.89 1.33 -29.29
N THR A 428 -7.64 1.71 -30.33
CA THR A 428 -8.22 3.06 -30.47
C THR A 428 -9.73 3.07 -30.71
N SER A 429 -10.39 4.10 -30.17
CA SER A 429 -11.79 4.40 -30.48
C SER A 429 -12.00 5.09 -31.82
N ALA A 430 -10.93 5.39 -32.56
CA ALA A 430 -10.99 5.97 -33.89
C ALA A 430 -11.53 4.97 -34.95
N PRO A 431 -12.18 5.47 -36.02
CA PRO A 431 -12.47 4.68 -37.21
C PRO A 431 -11.20 4.45 -38.04
N ASP A 432 -11.21 3.42 -38.89
CA ASP A 432 -10.04 3.01 -39.68
C ASP A 432 -9.48 4.13 -40.56
N GLU A 433 -10.34 4.98 -41.11
CA GLU A 433 -9.93 6.08 -41.99
C GLU A 433 -9.08 7.12 -41.25
N ASN A 434 -9.36 7.34 -39.96
CA ASN A 434 -8.54 8.21 -39.13
C ASN A 434 -7.20 7.54 -38.79
N VAL A 435 -7.23 6.22 -38.50
CA VAL A 435 -6.01 5.44 -38.24
C VAL A 435 -5.09 5.48 -39.45
N GLU A 436 -5.62 5.23 -40.65
CA GLU A 436 -4.84 5.22 -41.89
C GLU A 436 -4.23 6.59 -42.21
N LEU A 437 -5.00 7.67 -42.03
CA LEU A 437 -4.49 9.04 -42.19
C LEU A 437 -3.30 9.29 -41.26
N ILE A 438 -3.45 8.98 -39.97
CA ILE A 438 -2.41 9.19 -38.97
C ILE A 438 -1.20 8.31 -39.26
N PHE A 439 -1.41 7.05 -39.64
CA PHE A 439 -0.34 6.11 -39.96
C PHE A 439 0.48 6.54 -41.16
N SER A 440 -0.19 7.00 -42.22
CA SER A 440 0.45 7.49 -43.43
C SER A 440 1.26 8.76 -43.18
N GLU A 441 0.69 9.75 -42.47
CA GLU A 441 1.36 11.03 -42.24
C GLU A 441 2.53 10.92 -41.24
N LEU A 442 2.38 10.10 -40.21
CA LEU A 442 3.40 9.90 -39.17
C LEU A 442 4.33 8.69 -39.42
N ASN A 443 4.19 8.01 -40.55
CA ASN A 443 4.96 6.82 -40.93
C ASN A 443 4.94 5.69 -39.87
N LEU A 444 3.74 5.33 -39.40
CA LEU A 444 3.54 4.33 -38.33
C LEU A 444 3.26 2.91 -38.86
N HIS A 445 3.18 2.74 -40.18
CA HIS A 445 2.96 1.44 -40.81
C HIS A 445 4.04 0.42 -40.40
N GLY A 446 3.61 -0.79 -40.02
CA GLY A 446 4.50 -1.86 -39.53
C GLY A 446 5.02 -1.68 -38.09
N LEU A 447 4.61 -0.61 -37.39
CA LEU A 447 5.04 -0.35 -36.03
C LEU A 447 4.33 -1.24 -35.00
N PHE A 448 3.10 -1.68 -35.25
CA PHE A 448 2.29 -2.47 -34.33
C PHE A 448 2.12 -3.91 -34.83
N ASP A 449 2.18 -4.89 -33.93
CA ASP A 449 1.92 -6.29 -34.25
C ASP A 449 0.42 -6.55 -34.44
N VAL A 450 -0.40 -5.77 -33.72
CA VAL A 450 -1.86 -5.83 -33.74
C VAL A 450 -2.42 -4.40 -33.77
N VAL A 451 -3.46 -4.19 -34.57
CA VAL A 451 -4.29 -2.99 -34.52
C VAL A 451 -5.72 -3.40 -34.21
N VAL A 452 -6.31 -2.73 -33.22
CA VAL A 452 -7.72 -2.85 -32.86
C VAL A 452 -8.36 -1.46 -32.94
N THR A 453 -9.40 -1.33 -33.75
CA THR A 453 -10.12 -0.06 -33.93
C THR A 453 -11.54 -0.15 -33.40
N SER A 454 -12.29 0.96 -33.49
CA SER A 454 -13.69 1.02 -33.06
C SER A 454 -14.58 -0.04 -33.70
N LYS A 455 -14.33 -0.45 -34.95
CA LYS A 455 -15.16 -1.45 -35.63
C LYS A 455 -15.01 -2.87 -35.06
N ASP A 456 -13.89 -3.15 -34.40
CA ASP A 456 -13.53 -4.52 -33.99
C ASP A 456 -14.24 -4.94 -32.70
N VAL A 457 -14.87 -4.00 -31.99
CA VAL A 457 -15.51 -4.25 -30.71
C VAL A 457 -16.92 -3.71 -30.65
N LYS A 458 -17.77 -4.42 -29.91
CA LYS A 458 -19.18 -4.07 -29.77
C LYS A 458 -19.35 -2.80 -28.93
N HIS A 459 -18.69 -2.74 -27.77
CA HIS A 459 -18.82 -1.63 -26.82
C HIS A 459 -17.54 -0.78 -26.81
N GLY A 460 -17.68 0.54 -26.93
CA GLY A 460 -16.57 1.49 -26.81
C GLY A 460 -16.11 1.67 -25.36
N LYS A 461 -14.96 2.36 -25.19
CA LYS A 461 -14.46 2.80 -23.88
C LYS A 461 -15.57 3.62 -23.18
N PRO A 462 -15.87 3.37 -21.88
CA PRO A 462 -15.05 2.73 -20.86
C PRO A 462 -15.23 1.21 -20.71
N ALA A 463 -15.93 0.55 -21.63
CA ALA A 463 -15.98 -0.91 -21.64
C ALA A 463 -14.58 -1.49 -21.96
N PRO A 464 -14.21 -2.64 -21.37
CA PRO A 464 -12.86 -3.19 -21.49
C PRO A 464 -12.60 -3.91 -22.83
N ASP A 465 -13.64 -4.07 -23.67
CA ASP A 465 -13.66 -4.90 -24.87
C ASP A 465 -12.42 -4.69 -25.77
N ILE A 466 -12.03 -3.42 -25.99
CA ILE A 466 -10.93 -3.07 -26.89
C ILE A 466 -9.56 -3.55 -26.39
N PHE A 467 -9.30 -3.41 -25.10
CA PHE A 467 -8.03 -3.83 -24.50
C PHE A 467 -7.99 -5.34 -24.32
N ILE A 468 -9.11 -5.97 -23.95
CA ILE A 468 -9.23 -7.43 -23.90
C ILE A 468 -8.92 -8.03 -25.28
N LEU A 469 -9.54 -7.51 -26.33
CA LEU A 469 -9.32 -8.00 -27.70
C LEU A 469 -7.87 -7.79 -28.15
N ALA A 470 -7.27 -6.64 -27.85
CA ALA A 470 -5.87 -6.38 -28.15
C ALA A 470 -4.94 -7.39 -27.45
N GLY A 471 -5.11 -7.61 -26.14
CA GLY A 471 -4.34 -8.59 -25.37
C GLY A 471 -4.51 -10.02 -25.91
N GLN A 472 -5.73 -10.41 -26.27
CA GLN A 472 -6.02 -11.72 -26.87
C GLN A 472 -5.32 -11.91 -28.22
N LYS A 473 -5.39 -10.92 -29.12
CA LYS A 473 -4.71 -10.96 -30.42
C LYS A 473 -3.18 -11.03 -30.27
N LEU A 474 -2.61 -10.42 -29.23
CA LEU A 474 -1.18 -10.55 -28.90
C LEU A 474 -0.83 -11.88 -28.21
N GLY A 475 -1.83 -12.63 -27.71
CA GLY A 475 -1.63 -13.87 -26.95
C GLY A 475 -1.09 -13.64 -25.53
N CYS A 476 -1.46 -12.53 -24.90
CA CYS A 476 -1.07 -12.16 -23.53
C CYS A 476 -2.25 -12.25 -22.56
N LYS A 477 -1.96 -12.62 -21.31
CA LYS A 477 -2.92 -12.49 -20.21
C LYS A 477 -2.99 -11.02 -19.76
N PRO A 478 -4.12 -10.55 -19.19
CA PRO A 478 -4.26 -9.16 -18.76
C PRO A 478 -3.12 -8.62 -17.88
N ARG A 479 -2.68 -9.40 -16.89
CA ARG A 479 -1.61 -9.00 -15.95
C ARG A 479 -0.20 -9.02 -16.55
N GLU A 480 -0.06 -9.47 -17.80
CA GLU A 480 1.15 -9.38 -18.61
C GLU A 480 1.14 -8.16 -19.54
N CYS A 481 0.03 -7.41 -19.57
CA CYS A 481 -0.17 -6.22 -20.38
C CYS A 481 0.00 -4.94 -19.56
N ILE A 482 0.59 -3.94 -20.21
CA ILE A 482 0.55 -2.54 -19.77
C ILE A 482 -0.18 -1.71 -20.84
N VAL A 483 -1.05 -0.82 -20.42
CA VAL A 483 -1.85 0.06 -21.29
C VAL A 483 -1.38 1.49 -21.11
N PHE A 484 -1.07 2.19 -22.21
CA PHE A 484 -0.79 3.62 -22.22
C PHE A 484 -2.01 4.38 -22.74
N GLU A 485 -2.53 5.30 -21.93
CA GLU A 485 -3.79 6.02 -22.15
C GLU A 485 -3.72 7.42 -21.53
N ASP A 486 -4.48 8.39 -22.03
CA ASP A 486 -4.48 9.79 -21.58
C ASP A 486 -5.88 10.33 -21.21
N SER A 487 -6.91 9.50 -21.36
CA SER A 487 -8.33 9.81 -21.16
C SER A 487 -8.93 9.04 -19.98
N ILE A 488 -9.95 9.62 -19.34
CA ILE A 488 -10.68 8.97 -18.24
C ILE A 488 -11.33 7.66 -18.72
N ALA A 489 -11.98 7.70 -19.89
CA ALA A 489 -12.70 6.54 -20.41
C ALA A 489 -11.77 5.36 -20.70
N GLY A 490 -10.60 5.62 -21.30
CA GLY A 490 -9.65 4.57 -21.60
C GLY A 490 -8.91 4.04 -20.38
N LEU A 491 -8.53 4.88 -19.42
CA LEU A 491 -7.98 4.40 -18.16
C LEU A 491 -8.96 3.48 -17.42
N ILE A 492 -10.24 3.85 -17.34
CA ILE A 492 -11.28 2.99 -16.75
C ILE A 492 -11.39 1.67 -17.53
N ALA A 493 -11.38 1.71 -18.87
CA ALA A 493 -11.43 0.51 -19.69
C ALA A 493 -10.23 -0.42 -19.44
N ALA A 494 -9.01 0.13 -19.27
CA ALA A 494 -7.82 -0.64 -18.95
C ALA A 494 -7.92 -1.31 -17.57
N LYS A 495 -8.41 -0.58 -16.55
CA LYS A 495 -8.66 -1.14 -15.21
C LYS A 495 -9.73 -2.23 -15.23
N ASN A 496 -10.82 -2.02 -15.96
CA ASN A 496 -11.88 -3.01 -16.15
C ASN A 496 -11.40 -4.27 -16.89
N ALA A 497 -10.32 -4.16 -17.67
CA ALA A 497 -9.68 -5.27 -18.34
C ALA A 497 -8.68 -6.05 -17.43
N ASP A 498 -8.52 -5.67 -16.15
CA ASP A 498 -7.51 -6.21 -15.22
C ASP A 498 -6.05 -6.00 -15.72
N MET A 499 -5.82 -4.88 -16.43
CA MET A 499 -4.51 -4.49 -16.94
C MET A 499 -3.93 -3.32 -16.15
N LEU A 500 -2.60 -3.19 -16.18
CA LEU A 500 -1.92 -2.03 -15.62
C LEU A 500 -2.09 -0.81 -16.52
N ALA A 501 -2.48 0.32 -15.96
CA ALA A 501 -2.78 1.54 -16.70
C ALA A 501 -1.74 2.64 -16.41
N VAL A 502 -1.09 3.13 -17.46
CA VAL A 502 -0.17 4.27 -17.42
C VAL A 502 -0.83 5.46 -18.09
N GLY A 503 -1.10 6.49 -17.29
CA GLY A 503 -1.61 7.78 -17.73
C GLY A 503 -0.54 8.62 -18.43
N VAL A 504 -0.81 9.12 -19.63
CA VAL A 504 0.05 10.08 -20.34
C VAL A 504 -0.51 11.49 -20.16
N GLU A 505 0.28 12.44 -19.63
CA GLU A 505 -0.17 13.81 -19.29
C GLU A 505 -0.32 14.74 -20.52
N THR A 506 -0.90 14.25 -21.61
CA THR A 506 -1.15 15.00 -22.85
C THR A 506 -2.52 15.67 -22.87
N THR A 507 -3.53 15.03 -22.27
CA THR A 507 -4.92 15.53 -22.21
C THR A 507 -5.33 15.99 -20.80
N LEU A 508 -4.99 15.18 -19.80
CA LEU A 508 -5.33 15.39 -18.39
C LEU A 508 -4.06 15.65 -17.58
N ASP A 509 -4.18 16.40 -16.48
CA ASP A 509 -3.05 16.55 -15.58
C ASP A 509 -2.81 15.29 -14.74
N LYS A 510 -1.65 15.23 -14.10
CA LYS A 510 -1.26 14.13 -13.22
C LYS A 510 -2.30 13.80 -12.14
N ASN A 511 -2.89 14.80 -11.49
CA ASN A 511 -3.83 14.58 -10.39
C ASN A 511 -5.13 13.97 -10.92
N GLU A 512 -5.59 14.42 -12.09
CA GLU A 512 -6.76 13.86 -12.76
C GLU A 512 -6.52 12.41 -13.18
N LEU A 513 -5.38 12.12 -13.82
CA LEU A 513 -5.01 10.78 -14.29
C LEU A 513 -4.88 9.78 -13.14
N MET A 514 -4.21 10.16 -12.05
CA MET A 514 -3.94 9.26 -10.92
C MET A 514 -5.20 8.82 -10.17
N ASN A 515 -6.38 9.38 -10.48
CA ASN A 515 -7.65 8.84 -10.00
C ASN A 515 -8.04 7.52 -10.69
N TYR A 516 -7.50 7.26 -11.89
CA TYR A 516 -7.88 6.14 -12.76
C TYR A 516 -6.67 5.30 -13.23
N ALA A 517 -5.49 5.89 -13.30
CA ALA A 517 -4.24 5.24 -13.67
C ALA A 517 -3.51 4.65 -12.45
N ASP A 518 -2.66 3.66 -12.70
CA ASP A 518 -1.75 3.12 -11.69
C ASP A 518 -0.49 3.98 -11.56
N VAL A 519 0.00 4.53 -12.68
CA VAL A 519 1.14 5.45 -12.77
C VAL A 519 0.82 6.51 -13.82
N SER A 520 1.41 7.70 -13.70
CA SER A 520 1.38 8.75 -14.72
C SER A 520 2.78 9.09 -15.20
N ILE A 521 2.88 9.50 -16.46
CA ILE A 521 4.10 9.98 -17.11
C ILE A 521 3.78 11.27 -17.86
N LYS A 522 4.72 12.23 -17.86
CA LYS A 522 4.56 13.46 -18.64
C LYS A 522 4.55 13.19 -20.14
N ASN A 523 5.45 12.31 -20.57
CA ASN A 523 5.61 11.82 -21.92
C ASN A 523 6.61 10.65 -21.93
N PHE A 524 6.85 10.05 -23.09
CA PHE A 524 7.75 8.92 -23.21
C PHE A 524 9.23 9.29 -23.06
N ASN A 525 9.62 10.56 -23.32
CA ASN A 525 10.97 11.04 -23.01
C ASN A 525 11.30 10.96 -21.50
N GLU A 526 10.31 11.09 -20.62
CA GLU A 526 10.49 10.83 -19.19
C GLU A 526 10.83 9.36 -18.92
N VAL A 527 10.06 8.43 -19.48
CA VAL A 527 10.27 6.98 -19.31
C VAL A 527 11.66 6.58 -19.82
N LEU A 528 12.05 7.05 -21.00
CA LEU A 528 13.35 6.80 -21.60
C LEU A 528 14.52 7.25 -20.70
N ARG A 529 14.38 8.41 -20.05
CA ARG A 529 15.38 8.90 -19.07
C ARG A 529 15.43 8.00 -17.84
N ASN A 530 14.28 7.63 -17.30
CA ASN A 530 14.19 6.79 -16.10
C ASN A 530 14.73 5.38 -16.34
N LEU A 531 14.48 4.79 -17.53
CA LEU A 531 15.07 3.50 -17.93
C LEU A 531 16.61 3.55 -17.95
N LYS A 532 17.19 4.63 -18.48
CA LYS A 532 18.66 4.82 -18.50
C LYS A 532 19.25 4.94 -17.10
N LEU A 533 18.55 5.63 -16.19
CA LEU A 533 18.96 5.75 -14.79
C LEU A 533 18.87 4.40 -14.06
N ASN A 534 17.76 3.68 -14.24
CA ASN A 534 17.55 2.38 -13.60
C ASN A 534 18.61 1.34 -14.00
N LYS A 535 18.99 1.29 -15.29
CA LYS A 535 20.09 0.44 -15.77
C LYS A 535 21.42 0.75 -15.09
N LYS A 536 21.73 2.02 -14.84
CA LYS A 536 22.97 2.42 -14.13
C LYS A 536 22.97 1.97 -12.68
N VAL A 537 21.83 2.07 -11.99
CA VAL A 537 21.69 1.63 -10.59
C VAL A 537 21.86 0.11 -10.50
N ASN A 538 21.14 -0.65 -11.33
CA ASN A 538 21.23 -2.11 -11.33
C ASN A 538 22.64 -2.63 -11.64
N ASN A 539 23.38 -1.94 -12.51
CA ASN A 539 24.78 -2.28 -12.82
C ASN A 539 25.78 -1.89 -11.71
N ALA A 540 25.39 -1.01 -10.77
CA ALA A 540 26.24 -0.62 -9.65
C ALA A 540 25.98 -1.47 -8.39
N THR A 541 24.82 -2.13 -8.32
CA THR A 541 24.40 -2.99 -7.22
C THR A 541 24.66 -4.48 -7.46
N ASN A 542 24.93 -4.87 -8.71
CA ASN A 542 25.44 -6.19 -9.12
C ASN A 542 26.96 -6.13 -9.24
#